data_AF-A0A3M1DFA0-F1
#
_entry.id   AF-A0A3M1DFA0-F1
#
_cell.length_a   1.000
_cell.length_b   1.000
_cell.length_c   1.000
_cell.angle_alpha   90.00
_cell.angle_beta   90.00
_cell.angle_gamma   90.00
#
_symmetry.space_group_name_H-M   'P 1'
#
loop_
_entity.id
_entity.type
_entity.pdbx_description
1 polymer ?
#
loop_
_entity_poly.entity_id
_entity_poly.type
_entity_poly.pdbx_seq_one_letter_code
_entity_poly.pdbx_strand_id
1 'polypeptide(L)'
;NFWIEERMMLRARAVREGALLAEGDALNDVVVGQGMLGRVVRLEARVDGDLLTTYVADALIIATPTGSTAYALAAGGPIMPPQQRNILLVPVAPHLSLNRAVVLAEGVRVQVIVRGHSPAAFTLDGELMAPLAPGDRVEASASPHPARFARVRERDYFYRTLTARLIPREAGYR
;
A
#
# COMPACT_ATOMS: atom_id res chain seq x y z
N ASN A 1 16.26 -28.64 -4.96
CA ASN A 1 15.31 -28.27 -6.02
C ASN A 1 14.62 -26.98 -5.59
N PHE A 2 14.64 -25.91 -6.40
CA PHE A 2 13.96 -24.65 -6.10
C PHE A 2 13.22 -24.16 -7.34
N TRP A 3 12.20 -23.33 -7.16
CA TRP A 3 11.53 -22.62 -8.24
C TRP A 3 11.53 -21.12 -7.97
N ILE A 4 11.39 -20.32 -9.03
CA ILE A 4 11.32 -18.86 -8.93
C ILE A 4 9.85 -18.45 -8.88
N GLU A 5 9.51 -17.70 -7.84
CA GLU A 5 8.21 -17.06 -7.68
C GLU A 5 8.36 -15.56 -7.96
N GLU A 6 7.64 -15.06 -8.96
CA GLU A 6 7.59 -13.64 -9.27
C GLU A 6 6.46 -12.98 -8.49
N ARG A 7 6.74 -11.81 -7.92
CA ARG A 7 5.76 -10.97 -7.24
C ARG A 7 5.75 -9.60 -7.86
N MET A 8 4.55 -9.06 -8.07
CA MET A 8 4.45 -7.67 -8.48
C MET A 8 5.04 -6.74 -7.41
N MET A 9 5.55 -5.61 -7.88
CA MET A 9 5.95 -4.47 -7.05
C MET A 9 5.15 -3.25 -7.51
N LEU A 10 5.09 -2.22 -6.66
CA LEU A 10 4.62 -0.90 -7.04
C LEU A 10 5.82 -0.01 -7.36
N ARG A 11 5.73 0.79 -8.42
CA ARG A 11 6.61 1.94 -8.63
C ARG A 11 5.85 3.16 -8.16
N ALA A 12 6.46 4.00 -7.33
CA ALA A 12 5.86 5.25 -6.92
C ALA A 12 6.82 6.43 -6.98
N ARG A 13 6.25 7.62 -7.17
CA ARG A 13 6.95 8.89 -7.23
C ARG A 13 6.20 9.98 -6.49
N ALA A 14 6.91 10.80 -5.73
CA ALA A 14 6.41 12.02 -5.12
C ALA A 14 6.80 13.23 -5.97
N VAL A 15 5.84 14.13 -6.23
CA VAL A 15 6.02 15.28 -7.12
C VAL A 15 5.49 16.54 -6.44
N ARG A 16 6.29 17.62 -6.49
CA ARG A 16 5.94 18.98 -6.06
C ARG A 16 6.11 19.93 -7.22
N GLU A 17 5.04 20.63 -7.61
CA GLU A 17 5.09 21.64 -8.69
C GLU A 17 5.73 21.14 -10.00
N GLY A 18 5.58 19.83 -10.28
CA GLY A 18 6.17 19.17 -11.45
C GLY A 18 7.60 18.64 -11.24
N ALA A 19 8.28 19.02 -10.16
CA ALA A 19 9.59 18.48 -9.80
C ALA A 19 9.46 17.16 -9.00
N LEU A 20 10.32 16.19 -9.33
CA LEU A 20 10.42 14.93 -8.61
C LEU A 20 11.08 15.16 -7.25
N LEU A 21 10.43 14.72 -6.17
CA LEU A 21 10.99 14.73 -4.82
C LEU A 21 11.73 13.43 -4.51
N ALA A 22 11.08 12.30 -4.80
CA ALA A 22 11.60 10.96 -4.57
C ALA A 22 10.88 9.96 -5.46
N GLU A 23 11.54 8.86 -5.81
CA GLU A 23 10.93 7.70 -6.47
C GLU A 23 11.52 6.39 -5.93
N GLY A 24 10.78 5.30 -6.10
CA GLY A 24 11.27 3.97 -5.77
C GLY A 24 10.25 2.87 -6.06
N ASP A 25 10.71 1.63 -5.94
CA ASP A 25 9.85 0.45 -5.99
C ASP A 25 9.55 -0.06 -4.57
N ALA A 26 8.32 -0.52 -4.34
CA ALA A 26 7.87 -1.13 -3.09
C ALA A 26 7.36 -2.54 -3.35
N LEU A 27 7.79 -3.48 -2.51
CA LEU A 27 7.31 -4.86 -2.53
C LEU A 27 5.93 -4.97 -1.88
N ASN A 28 5.72 -4.30 -0.74
CA ASN A 28 4.49 -4.39 0.02
C ASN A 28 3.60 -3.20 -0.27
N ASP A 29 4.05 -1.99 0.04
CA ASP A 29 3.17 -0.84 0.04
C ASP A 29 3.85 0.52 -0.13
N VAL A 30 3.07 1.42 -0.70
CA VAL A 30 3.28 2.86 -0.76
C VAL A 30 2.31 3.48 0.23
N VAL A 31 2.79 4.29 1.17
CA VAL A 31 1.92 4.93 2.15
C VAL A 31 2.05 6.44 2.06
N VAL A 32 0.89 7.11 2.05
CA VAL A 32 0.79 8.55 2.29
C VAL A 32 0.09 8.75 3.61
N GLY A 33 0.81 9.19 4.64
CA GLY A 33 0.30 9.26 6.02
C GLY A 33 0.62 10.56 6.74
N GLN A 34 0.20 10.65 8.00
CA GLN A 34 0.47 11.81 8.87
C GLN A 34 1.97 12.16 8.88
N GLY A 35 2.32 13.40 8.52
CA GLY A 35 3.69 13.91 8.64
C GLY A 35 4.05 14.38 10.05
N MET A 36 3.05 14.51 10.93
CA MET A 36 3.19 14.88 12.34
C MET A 36 2.24 14.05 13.18
N LEU A 37 2.74 13.51 14.29
CA LEU A 37 1.94 12.70 15.22
C LEU A 37 0.70 13.45 15.71
N GLY A 38 -0.45 12.76 15.67
CA GLY A 38 -1.71 13.25 16.23
C GLY A 38 -2.50 14.18 15.31
N ARG A 39 -2.13 14.30 14.02
CA ARG A 39 -2.88 15.09 13.03
C ARG A 39 -3.23 14.26 11.81
N VAL A 40 -4.53 14.06 11.60
CA VAL A 40 -5.06 13.44 10.38
C VAL A 40 -4.65 14.21 9.13
N VAL A 41 -4.52 13.48 8.03
CA VAL A 41 -4.26 14.02 6.70
C VAL A 41 -5.53 14.02 5.87
N ARG A 42 -5.65 15.00 4.97
CA ARG A 42 -6.70 15.05 3.95
C ARG A 42 -6.07 14.68 2.61
N LEU A 43 -6.51 13.57 2.03
CA LEU A 43 -5.90 12.95 0.86
C LEU A 43 -6.95 12.77 -0.24
N GLU A 44 -6.79 13.47 -1.35
CA GLU A 44 -7.60 13.26 -2.54
C GLU A 44 -7.02 12.09 -3.33
N ALA A 45 -7.81 11.02 -3.51
CA ALA A 45 -7.41 9.84 -4.25
C ALA A 45 -8.05 9.84 -5.63
N ARG A 46 -7.23 9.66 -6.66
CA ARG A 46 -7.64 9.54 -8.06
C ARG A 46 -7.14 8.23 -8.66
N VAL A 47 -7.93 7.67 -9.56
CA VAL A 47 -7.57 6.48 -10.35
C VAL A 47 -7.70 6.86 -11.82
N ASP A 48 -6.61 6.71 -12.58
CA ASP A 48 -6.54 7.09 -14.00
C ASP A 48 -6.98 8.54 -14.30
N GLY A 49 -6.81 9.43 -13.33
CA GLY A 49 -7.15 10.85 -13.41
C GLY A 49 -8.51 11.20 -12.82
N ASP A 50 -9.42 10.23 -12.71
CA ASP A 50 -10.76 10.45 -12.16
C ASP A 50 -10.75 10.45 -10.63
N LEU A 51 -11.55 11.35 -10.04
CA LEU A 51 -11.72 11.42 -8.59
C LEU A 51 -12.44 10.18 -8.09
N LEU A 52 -11.76 9.39 -7.27
CA LEU A 52 -12.38 8.29 -6.53
C LEU A 52 -13.08 8.84 -5.29
N THR A 53 -12.33 9.48 -4.40
CA THR A 53 -12.85 10.12 -3.18
C THR A 53 -11.78 10.98 -2.50
N THR A 54 -12.16 11.68 -1.44
CA THR A 54 -11.23 12.34 -0.51
C THR A 54 -11.30 11.67 0.85
N TYR A 55 -10.15 11.21 1.35
CA TYR A 55 -10.01 10.63 2.68
C TYR A 55 -9.58 11.67 3.68
N VAL A 56 -10.19 11.66 4.86
CA VAL A 56 -9.65 12.24 6.09
C VAL A 56 -9.27 11.07 6.98
N ALA A 57 -7.99 10.81 7.16
CA ALA A 57 -7.48 9.56 7.70
C ALA A 57 -6.10 9.75 8.34
N ASP A 58 -5.59 8.74 9.04
CA ASP A 58 -4.19 8.72 9.47
C ASP A 58 -3.27 8.47 8.28
N ALA A 59 -3.67 7.59 7.38
CA ALA A 59 -2.94 7.31 6.16
C ALA A 59 -3.82 6.70 5.07
N LEU A 60 -3.29 6.68 3.85
CA LEU A 60 -3.79 5.91 2.73
C LEU A 60 -2.67 4.99 2.24
N ILE A 61 -2.95 3.69 2.22
CA ILE A 61 -2.03 2.64 1.79
C ILE A 61 -2.40 2.24 0.37
N ILE A 62 -1.41 2.19 -0.52
CA ILE A 62 -1.49 1.57 -1.84
C ILE A 62 -0.60 0.33 -1.76
N ALA A 63 -1.20 -0.87 -1.72
CA ALA A 63 -0.48 -2.12 -1.46
C ALA A 63 -0.53 -3.10 -2.64
N THR A 64 0.49 -3.93 -2.73
CA THR A 64 0.50 -5.13 -3.58
C THR A 64 -0.25 -6.28 -2.90
N PRO A 65 -0.49 -7.40 -3.59
CA PRO A 65 -0.98 -8.63 -2.98
C PRO A 65 0.00 -9.22 -1.97
N THR A 66 1.31 -9.00 -2.13
CA THR A 66 2.31 -9.33 -1.09
C THR A 66 2.05 -8.52 0.18
N GLY A 67 1.89 -7.21 0.03
CA GLY A 67 1.62 -6.25 1.10
C GLY A 67 0.23 -6.40 1.75
N SER A 68 -0.68 -7.15 1.12
CA SER A 68 -2.02 -7.44 1.68
C SER A 68 -1.99 -8.14 3.05
N THR A 69 -0.85 -8.73 3.41
CA THR A 69 -0.61 -9.39 4.70
C THR A 69 0.26 -8.58 5.66
N ALA A 70 0.65 -7.36 5.27
CA ALA A 70 1.49 -6.44 6.03
C ALA A 70 0.64 -5.29 6.62
N TYR A 71 1.01 -4.03 6.40
CA TYR A 71 0.29 -2.90 6.99
C TYR A 71 -1.16 -2.81 6.50
N ALA A 72 -1.40 -3.16 5.23
CA ALA A 72 -2.76 -3.25 4.70
C ALA A 72 -3.66 -4.21 5.51
N LEU A 73 -3.12 -5.32 6.01
CA LEU A 73 -3.88 -6.25 6.86
C LEU A 73 -4.24 -5.61 8.19
N ALA A 74 -3.28 -4.96 8.84
CA ALA A 74 -3.50 -4.26 10.11
C ALA A 74 -4.52 -3.11 9.98
N ALA A 75 -4.61 -2.50 8.80
CA ALA A 75 -5.60 -1.48 8.46
C ALA A 75 -6.98 -2.05 8.06
N GLY A 76 -7.18 -3.37 8.11
CA GLY A 76 -8.45 -4.01 7.76
C GLY A 76 -8.65 -4.28 6.27
N GLY A 77 -7.59 -4.24 5.47
CA GLY A 77 -7.58 -4.64 4.06
C GLY A 77 -7.77 -6.16 3.88
N PRO A 78 -8.20 -6.60 2.68
CA PRO A 78 -8.39 -8.01 2.38
C PRO A 78 -7.04 -8.73 2.22
N ILE A 79 -7.02 -10.02 2.55
CA ILE A 79 -5.88 -10.89 2.26
C ILE A 79 -5.93 -11.29 0.79
N MET A 80 -4.81 -11.15 0.08
CA MET A 80 -4.68 -11.54 -1.32
C MET A 80 -3.57 -12.58 -1.53
N PRO A 81 -3.78 -13.56 -2.42
CA PRO A 81 -2.69 -14.45 -2.84
C PRO A 81 -1.59 -13.65 -3.55
N PRO A 82 -0.31 -13.89 -3.23
CA PRO A 82 0.78 -13.04 -3.70
C PRO A 82 1.07 -13.14 -5.22
N GLN A 83 0.50 -14.12 -5.91
CA GLN A 83 0.60 -14.29 -7.36
C GLN A 83 -0.42 -13.43 -8.13
N GLN A 84 -1.41 -12.85 -7.44
CA GLN A 84 -2.30 -11.87 -8.04
C GLN A 84 -1.54 -10.61 -8.42
N ARG A 85 -2.15 -9.78 -9.27
CA ARG A 85 -1.51 -8.56 -9.80
C ARG A 85 -2.31 -7.27 -9.53
N ASN A 86 -3.30 -7.34 -8.65
CA ASN A 86 -4.14 -6.18 -8.30
C ASN A 86 -3.43 -5.18 -7.39
N ILE A 87 -3.91 -3.95 -7.38
CA ILE A 87 -3.49 -2.91 -6.44
C ILE A 87 -4.58 -2.75 -5.38
N LEU A 88 -4.21 -2.70 -4.11
CA LEU A 88 -5.11 -2.43 -2.99
C LEU A 88 -5.01 -0.97 -2.58
N LEU A 89 -6.15 -0.29 -2.41
CA LEU A 89 -6.22 1.02 -1.78
C LEU A 89 -6.93 0.89 -0.43
N VAL A 90 -6.22 1.13 0.68
CA VAL A 90 -6.71 0.87 2.04
C VAL A 90 -6.52 2.11 2.91
N PRO A 91 -7.60 2.75 3.40
CA PRO A 91 -7.49 3.86 4.33
C PRO A 91 -7.19 3.37 5.76
N VAL A 92 -6.37 4.11 6.51
CA VAL A 92 -6.06 3.85 7.91
C VAL A 92 -6.82 4.81 8.80
N ALA A 93 -7.65 4.27 9.72
CA ALA A 93 -8.49 5.05 10.63
C ALA A 93 -9.26 6.21 9.94
N PRO A 94 -10.04 5.95 8.86
CA PRO A 94 -10.75 7.00 8.16
C PRO A 94 -11.86 7.62 9.03
N HIS A 95 -11.95 8.95 9.02
CA HIS A 95 -12.98 9.73 9.68
C HIS A 95 -13.95 10.29 8.64
N LEU A 96 -15.24 9.97 8.77
CA LEU A 96 -16.33 10.48 7.92
C LEU A 96 -16.05 10.36 6.40
N SER A 97 -15.22 9.39 6.01
CA SER A 97 -14.77 9.11 4.64
C SER A 97 -15.05 7.65 4.30
N LEU A 98 -14.89 7.25 3.04
CA LEU A 98 -15.00 5.85 2.64
C LEU A 98 -14.09 4.99 3.53
N ASN A 99 -14.67 3.99 4.21
CA ASN A 99 -13.96 3.12 5.17
C ASN A 99 -13.74 1.69 4.68
N ARG A 100 -13.83 1.49 3.36
CA ARG A 100 -13.66 0.20 2.71
C ARG A 100 -12.39 0.24 1.87
N ALA A 101 -11.66 -0.88 1.89
CA ALA A 101 -10.61 -1.13 0.93
C ALA A 101 -11.19 -1.25 -0.49
N VAL A 102 -10.43 -0.79 -1.49
CA VAL A 102 -10.78 -0.92 -2.90
C VAL A 102 -9.72 -1.77 -3.59
N VAL A 103 -10.16 -2.80 -4.32
CA VAL A 103 -9.28 -3.63 -5.16
C VAL A 103 -9.32 -3.06 -6.58
N LEU A 104 -8.16 -2.67 -7.08
CA LEU A 104 -7.98 -2.03 -8.39
C LEU A 104 -7.25 -2.98 -9.35
N ALA A 105 -7.44 -2.76 -10.65
CA ALA A 105 -6.73 -3.50 -11.68
C ALA A 105 -5.24 -3.11 -11.71
N GLU A 106 -4.38 -4.02 -12.16
CA GLU A 106 -2.93 -3.79 -12.26
C GLU A 106 -2.57 -2.54 -13.09
N GLY A 107 -3.29 -2.33 -14.19
CA GLY A 107 -2.97 -1.32 -15.21
C GLY A 107 -3.32 0.11 -14.82
N VAL A 108 -3.95 0.32 -13.66
CA VAL A 108 -4.35 1.66 -13.25
C VAL A 108 -3.19 2.44 -12.64
N ARG A 109 -3.29 3.77 -12.71
CA ARG A 109 -2.44 4.69 -11.95
C ARG A 109 -3.24 5.29 -10.81
N VAL A 110 -2.75 5.10 -9.59
CA VAL A 110 -3.29 5.75 -8.40
C VAL A 110 -2.53 7.04 -8.15
N GLN A 111 -3.23 8.15 -7.99
CA GLN A 111 -2.66 9.43 -7.58
C GLN A 111 -3.27 9.85 -6.25
N VAL A 112 -2.43 10.18 -5.28
CA VAL A 112 -2.82 10.66 -3.95
C VAL A 112 -2.28 12.06 -3.77
N ILE A 113 -3.17 13.04 -3.59
CA ILE A 113 -2.81 14.45 -3.49
C ILE A 113 -3.08 14.93 -2.07
N VAL A 114 -2.08 15.56 -1.47
CA VAL A 114 -2.20 16.13 -0.12
C VAL A 114 -3.02 17.41 -0.20
N ARG A 115 -4.06 17.51 0.61
CA ARG A 115 -4.98 18.65 0.69
C ARG A 115 -5.02 19.22 2.10
N GLY A 116 -5.63 20.41 2.23
CA GLY A 116 -5.77 21.09 3.51
C GLY A 116 -4.45 21.75 3.95
N HIS A 117 -4.14 21.66 5.24
CA HIS A 117 -3.02 22.40 5.85
C HIS A 117 -2.00 21.51 6.57
N SER A 118 -2.34 20.24 6.83
CA SER A 118 -1.43 19.31 7.50
C SER A 118 -0.43 18.74 6.50
N PRO A 119 0.88 18.72 6.82
CA PRO A 119 1.86 17.99 6.02
C PRO A 119 1.60 16.48 6.14
N ALA A 120 2.05 15.77 5.13
CA ALA A 120 2.03 14.31 5.06
C ALA A 120 3.45 13.77 4.91
N ALA A 121 3.59 12.45 4.97
CA ALA A 121 4.83 11.73 4.67
C ALA A 121 4.57 10.69 3.59
N PHE A 122 5.52 10.54 2.67
CA PHE A 122 5.56 9.49 1.67
C PHE A 122 6.55 8.41 2.10
N THR A 123 6.09 7.16 2.19
CA THR A 123 6.94 6.01 2.51
C THR A 123 6.79 4.89 1.49
N LEU A 124 7.85 4.10 1.36
CA LEU A 124 7.88 2.86 0.59
C LEU A 124 8.34 1.74 1.51
N ASP A 125 7.54 0.68 1.65
CA ASP A 125 7.82 -0.46 2.53
C ASP A 125 8.21 -0.04 3.97
N GLY A 126 7.66 1.08 4.45
CA GLY A 126 7.93 1.66 5.77
C GLY A 126 9.14 2.61 5.84
N GLU A 127 9.94 2.75 4.79
CA GLU A 127 11.04 3.70 4.72
C GLU A 127 10.55 5.10 4.32
N LEU A 128 10.96 6.13 5.07
CA LEU A 128 10.61 7.52 4.78
C LEU A 128 11.36 8.01 3.55
N MET A 129 10.63 8.28 2.47
CA MET A 129 11.20 8.77 1.21
C MET A 129 11.23 10.29 1.15
N ALA A 130 10.12 10.94 1.52
CA ALA A 130 10.02 12.40 1.50
C ALA A 130 8.89 12.93 2.41
N PRO A 131 9.08 14.11 3.04
CA PRO A 131 7.96 14.88 3.58
C PRO A 131 7.17 15.51 2.44
N LEU A 132 5.85 15.57 2.59
CA LEU A 132 4.92 16.14 1.63
C LEU A 132 4.21 17.37 2.21
N ALA A 133 4.10 18.40 1.39
CA ALA A 133 3.32 19.61 1.66
C ALA A 133 1.94 19.54 0.98
N PRO A 134 0.95 20.34 1.43
CA PRO A 134 -0.30 20.49 0.69
C PRO A 134 -0.05 20.89 -0.77
N GLY A 135 -0.72 20.21 -1.70
CA GLY A 135 -0.51 20.37 -3.14
C GLY A 135 0.42 19.32 -3.76
N ASP A 136 1.31 18.71 -2.97
CA ASP A 136 2.15 17.60 -3.45
C ASP A 136 1.30 16.37 -3.76
N ARG A 137 1.80 15.55 -4.68
CA ARG A 137 1.14 14.31 -5.08
C ARG A 137 2.10 13.13 -5.08
N VAL A 138 1.59 11.97 -4.71
CA VAL A 138 2.22 10.68 -4.91
C VAL A 138 1.48 9.94 -6.02
N GLU A 139 2.22 9.39 -6.97
CA GLU A 139 1.68 8.57 -8.04
C GLU A 139 2.25 7.17 -7.93
N ALA A 140 1.40 6.16 -7.93
CA ALA A 140 1.78 4.76 -7.85
C ALA A 140 1.09 3.93 -8.95
N SER A 141 1.82 2.97 -9.50
CA SER A 141 1.32 1.98 -10.46
C SER A 141 2.11 0.69 -10.32
N ALA A 142 1.68 -0.37 -11.00
CA ALA A 142 2.51 -1.58 -11.12
C ALA A 142 3.91 -1.23 -11.65
N SER A 143 4.93 -1.77 -11.00
CA SER A 143 6.32 -1.61 -11.40
C SER A 143 6.63 -2.49 -12.62
N PRO A 144 7.46 -2.03 -13.58
CA PRO A 144 8.00 -2.89 -14.62
C PRO A 144 8.99 -3.94 -14.08
N HIS A 145 9.39 -3.84 -12.81
CA HIS A 145 10.37 -4.73 -12.19
C HIS A 145 9.72 -5.60 -11.11
N PRO A 146 9.37 -6.87 -11.42
CA PRO A 146 8.87 -7.79 -10.41
C PRO A 146 10.00 -8.27 -9.49
N ALA A 147 9.67 -8.52 -8.23
CA ALA A 147 10.57 -9.21 -7.31
C ALA A 147 10.60 -10.71 -7.61
N ARG A 148 11.79 -11.33 -7.57
CA ARG A 148 11.98 -12.77 -7.86
C ARG A 148 12.48 -13.48 -6.60
N PHE A 149 11.70 -14.43 -6.09
CA PHE A 149 12.02 -15.19 -4.89
C PHE A 149 12.35 -16.64 -5.23
N ALA A 150 13.49 -17.14 -4.74
CA ALA A 150 13.77 -18.57 -4.74
C ALA A 150 12.91 -19.26 -3.67
N ARG A 151 12.11 -20.25 -4.08
CA ARG A 151 11.22 -21.03 -3.23
C ARG A 151 11.63 -22.49 -3.24
N VAL A 152 11.80 -23.03 -2.04
CA VAL A 152 12.09 -24.46 -1.80
C VAL A 152 10.81 -25.24 -1.44
N ARG A 153 9.74 -24.53 -1.07
CA ARG A 153 8.43 -25.11 -0.70
C ARG A 153 7.56 -25.37 -1.94
N GLU A 154 6.50 -26.15 -1.77
CA GLU A 154 5.47 -26.37 -2.78
C GLU A 154 4.73 -25.06 -3.14
N ARG A 155 4.12 -25.01 -4.33
CA ARG A 155 3.47 -23.80 -4.86
C ARG A 155 2.19 -23.39 -4.12
N ASP A 156 1.56 -24.33 -3.43
CA ASP A 156 0.34 -24.12 -2.63
C ASP A 156 0.61 -23.60 -1.21
N TYR A 157 1.85 -23.20 -0.91
CA TYR A 157 2.28 -22.85 0.44
C TYR A 157 1.44 -21.73 1.08
N PHE A 158 0.92 -20.78 0.28
CA PHE A 158 0.35 -19.54 0.80
C PHE A 158 -0.81 -19.81 1.77
N TYR A 159 -1.87 -20.47 1.30
CA TYR A 159 -3.04 -20.77 2.13
C TYR A 159 -2.71 -21.71 3.29
N ARG A 160 -1.81 -22.68 3.09
CA ARG A 160 -1.34 -23.57 4.17
C ARG A 160 -0.64 -22.80 5.30
N THR A 161 0.13 -21.77 4.95
CA THR A 161 0.86 -20.94 5.92
C THR A 161 0.03 -19.80 6.49
N LEU A 162 -1.04 -19.40 5.81
CA LEU A 162 -1.86 -18.26 6.18
C LEU A 162 -2.47 -18.45 7.57
N THR A 163 -3.19 -19.56 7.77
CA THR A 163 -3.83 -19.92 9.04
C THR A 163 -2.80 -20.07 10.16
N ALA A 164 -1.65 -20.67 9.88
CA ALA A 164 -0.58 -20.86 10.87
C ALA A 164 0.09 -19.55 11.33
N ARG A 165 -0.02 -18.47 10.55
CA ARG A 165 0.55 -17.15 10.87
C ARG A 165 -0.47 -16.16 11.43
N LEU A 166 -1.74 -16.29 11.04
CA LEU A 166 -2.80 -15.35 11.41
C LEU A 166 -3.63 -15.80 12.61
N ILE A 167 -3.69 -17.09 12.90
CA ILE A 167 -4.27 -17.59 14.14
C ILE A 167 -3.16 -17.57 15.19
N PRO A 168 -3.29 -16.79 16.29
CA PRO A 168 -2.38 -16.88 17.42
C PRO A 168 -2.32 -18.35 17.85
N ARG A 169 -1.11 -18.89 18.06
CA ARG A 169 -1.00 -20.18 18.76
C ARG A 169 -1.66 -19.98 20.12
N GLU A 170 -2.83 -20.56 20.32
CA GLU A 170 -3.45 -20.57 21.65
C GLU A 170 -2.39 -21.08 22.63
N ALA A 171 -2.14 -20.25 23.66
CA ALA A 171 -1.46 -20.69 24.85
C ALA A 171 -2.15 -21.99 25.29
N GLY A 172 -1.36 -23.05 25.46
CA GLY A 172 -1.87 -24.39 25.72
C GLY A 172 -2.81 -24.38 26.92
N TYR A 173 -4.06 -24.74 26.69
CA TYR A 173 -4.87 -25.35 27.73
C TYR A 173 -4.69 -26.86 27.62
N ARG A 174 -3.87 -27.38 28.54
CA ARG A 174 -4.06 -28.72 29.09
C ARG A 174 -4.94 -28.60 30.32
#